data_AF-A0A2Z2PFW9-F1
#
_entry.id   AF-A0A2Z2PFW9-F1
#
_cell.length_a   1.000
_cell.length_b   1.000
_cell.length_c   1.000
_cell.angle_alpha   90.00
_cell.angle_beta   90.00
_cell.angle_gamma   90.00
#
_symmetry.space_group_name_H-M   'P 1'
#
loop_
_entity.id
_entity.type
_entity.pdbx_description
1 polymer ?
#
loop_
_entity_poly.entity_id
_entity_poly.type
_entity_poly.pdbx_seq_one_letter_code
_entity_poly.pdbx_strand_id
1 'polypeptide(L)'
;DSGNLHGCPVAFLMGLDSHSYPPELQWVPKVLSSKKIAYIGLRDVDEGEKKILKDNGITAFSMYHIDRYGINQVVEMALKAIDP
;
A
#
# COMPACT_ATOMS: atom_id res chain seq x y z
N ASP A 1 9.83 4.15 -12.97
CA ASP A 1 11.27 3.82 -13.00
C ASP A 1 11.64 2.41 -13.44
N SER A 2 10.77 1.38 -13.36
CA SER A 2 11.08 0.05 -13.95
C SER A 2 10.14 -0.41 -15.08
N GLY A 3 8.93 0.16 -15.16
CA GLY A 3 7.88 -0.31 -16.07
C GLY A 3 7.29 -1.68 -15.68
N ASN A 4 7.72 -2.26 -14.56
CA ASN A 4 7.30 -3.59 -14.14
C ASN A 4 5.98 -3.53 -13.36
N LEU A 5 4.97 -4.24 -13.85
CA LEU A 5 3.62 -4.23 -13.27
C LEU A 5 3.51 -4.96 -11.92
N HIS A 6 4.52 -5.75 -11.51
CA HIS A 6 4.49 -6.48 -10.24
C HIS A 6 4.50 -5.55 -9.00
N GLY A 7 4.98 -4.31 -9.14
CA GLY A 7 4.93 -3.28 -8.09
C GLY A 7 3.63 -2.49 -8.07
N CYS A 8 2.75 -2.66 -9.07
CA CYS A 8 1.52 -1.89 -9.23
C CYS A 8 0.19 -2.58 -8.80
N PRO A 9 0.13 -3.81 -8.24
CA PRO A 9 -1.15 -4.51 -8.07
C PRO A 9 -2.11 -3.77 -7.13
N VAL A 10 -1.59 -3.17 -6.05
CA VAL A 10 -2.43 -2.43 -5.10
C VAL A 10 -2.94 -1.13 -5.73
N ALA A 11 -2.13 -0.46 -6.55
CA ALA A 11 -2.56 0.73 -7.28
C ALA A 11 -3.78 0.42 -8.16
N PHE A 12 -3.77 -0.71 -8.89
CA PHE A 12 -4.90 -1.16 -9.70
C PHE A 12 -6.18 -1.40 -8.89
N LEU A 13 -6.07 -2.12 -7.77
CA LEU A 13 -7.22 -2.42 -6.89
C LEU A 13 -7.79 -1.19 -6.20
N MET A 14 -6.96 -0.19 -5.93
CA MET A 14 -7.36 1.11 -5.40
C MET A 14 -7.86 2.07 -6.49
N GLY A 15 -7.63 1.77 -7.77
CA GLY A 15 -7.97 2.64 -8.89
C GLY A 15 -7.10 3.90 -9.01
N LEU A 16 -5.91 3.90 -8.40
CA LEU A 16 -4.97 5.02 -8.46
C LEU A 16 -4.40 5.16 -9.86
N ASP A 17 -4.49 6.34 -10.45
CA ASP A 17 -3.95 6.62 -11.78
C ASP A 17 -4.56 5.78 -12.92
N SER A 18 -5.87 5.47 -12.85
CA SER A 18 -6.50 4.51 -13.77
C SER A 18 -6.45 4.85 -15.26
N HIS A 19 -6.11 6.09 -15.62
CA HIS A 19 -5.95 6.50 -17.01
C HIS A 19 -4.64 5.98 -17.65
N SER A 20 -3.64 5.67 -16.83
CA SER A 20 -2.33 5.14 -17.26
C SER A 20 -2.33 3.61 -17.36
N TYR A 21 -3.46 2.94 -17.08
CA TYR A 21 -3.52 1.48 -17.03
C TYR A 21 -3.47 0.85 -18.42
N PRO A 22 -2.79 -0.30 -18.58
CA PRO A 22 -2.91 -1.12 -19.77
C PRO A 22 -4.38 -1.41 -20.10
N PRO A 23 -4.80 -1.34 -21.39
CA PRO A 23 -6.17 -1.65 -21.81
C PRO A 23 -6.67 -3.02 -21.30
N GLU A 24 -5.76 -3.98 -21.17
CA GLU A 24 -6.02 -5.35 -20.72
C GLU A 24 -6.41 -5.43 -19.24
N LEU A 25 -6.18 -4.38 -18.45
CA LEU A 25 -6.49 -4.34 -17.02
C LEU A 25 -7.73 -3.48 -16.69
N GLN A 26 -8.44 -2.97 -17.70
CA GLN A 26 -9.64 -2.13 -17.49
C GLN A 26 -10.80 -2.86 -16.80
N TRP A 27 -10.81 -4.19 -16.80
CA TRP A 27 -11.81 -5.02 -16.13
C TRP A 27 -11.61 -5.09 -14.61
N VAL A 28 -10.45 -4.67 -14.08
CA VAL A 28 -10.10 -4.83 -12.66
C VAL A 28 -11.02 -3.95 -11.79
N PRO A 29 -11.74 -4.52 -10.80
CA PRO A 29 -12.65 -3.76 -9.96
C PRO A 29 -11.88 -2.89 -8.94
N LYS A 30 -12.27 -1.63 -8.84
CA LYS A 30 -11.66 -0.62 -7.94
C LYS A 30 -12.33 -0.64 -6.56
N VAL A 31 -12.14 -1.75 -5.84
CA VAL A 31 -12.91 -2.06 -4.62
C VAL A 31 -12.14 -1.86 -3.32
N LEU A 32 -10.84 -1.59 -3.40
CA LEU A 32 -9.98 -1.51 -2.23
C LEU A 32 -9.84 -0.07 -1.74
N SER A 33 -10.37 0.20 -0.56
CA SER A 33 -10.20 1.50 0.12
C SER A 33 -8.85 1.58 0.82
N SER A 34 -8.20 2.75 0.81
CA SER A 34 -6.91 2.98 1.51
C SER A 34 -6.99 2.67 3.01
N LYS A 35 -8.16 2.85 3.62
CA LYS A 35 -8.42 2.56 5.05
C LYS A 35 -8.42 1.07 5.39
N LYS A 36 -8.50 0.19 4.38
CA LYS A 36 -8.52 -1.27 4.56
C LYS A 36 -7.15 -1.90 4.27
N ILE A 37 -6.09 -1.10 4.21
CA ILE A 37 -4.74 -1.54 3.88
C ILE A 37 -3.79 -1.14 5.01
N ALA A 38 -2.97 -2.09 5.44
CA ALA A 38 -1.79 -1.82 6.26
C ALA A 38 -0.58 -2.56 5.68
N TYR A 39 0.51 -1.83 5.44
CA TYR A 39 1.79 -2.43 5.07
C TYR A 39 2.65 -2.71 6.30
N ILE A 40 3.37 -3.82 6.31
CA ILE A 40 4.30 -4.20 7.38
C ILE A 40 5.63 -4.61 6.74
N GLY A 41 6.74 -4.11 7.28
CA GLY A 41 8.09 -4.47 6.86
C GLY A 41 8.60 -3.69 5.65
N LEU A 42 8.03 -2.52 5.35
CA LEU A 42 8.57 -1.66 4.30
C LEU A 42 10.02 -1.26 4.63
N ARG A 43 10.93 -1.45 3.68
CA ARG A 43 12.36 -1.12 3.84
C ARG A 43 12.92 -0.29 2.69
N ASP A 44 12.39 -0.52 1.51
CA ASP A 44 12.81 0.09 0.26
C ASP A 44 11.53 0.50 -0.45
N VAL A 45 11.31 1.81 -0.50
CA VAL A 45 10.08 2.44 -0.99
C VAL A 45 10.50 3.65 -1.77
N ASP A 46 10.06 3.74 -3.02
CA ASP A 46 10.43 4.84 -3.90
C ASP A 46 9.73 6.14 -3.47
N GLU A 47 10.27 7.30 -3.85
CA GLU A 47 9.69 8.60 -3.46
C GLU A 47 8.24 8.77 -3.96
N GLY A 48 7.92 8.23 -5.13
CA GLY A 48 6.54 8.20 -5.65
C GLY A 48 5.60 7.39 -4.77
N GLU A 49 6.03 6.21 -4.32
CA GLU A 49 5.25 5.35 -3.43
C GLU A 49 5.07 5.98 -2.05
N LYS A 50 6.12 6.59 -1.48
CA LYS A 50 6.03 7.36 -0.23
C LYS A 50 4.98 8.46 -0.31
N LYS A 51 4.95 9.18 -1.44
CA LYS A 51 3.95 10.21 -1.70
C LYS A 51 2.54 9.61 -1.76
N ILE A 52 2.35 8.50 -2.48
CA ILE A 52 1.06 7.81 -2.58
C ILE A 52 0.58 7.34 -1.20
N LEU A 53 1.44 6.71 -0.39
CA LEU A 53 1.11 6.26 0.96
C LEU A 53 0.64 7.44 1.83
N LYS A 54 1.36 8.56 1.78
CA LYS A 54 1.05 9.76 2.57
C LYS A 54 -0.25 10.43 2.12
N ASP A 55 -0.42 10.65 0.82
CA ASP A 55 -1.57 11.35 0.26
C ASP A 55 -2.88 10.58 0.44
N ASN A 56 -2.81 9.24 0.37
CA ASN A 56 -3.98 8.38 0.53
C ASN A 56 -4.21 7.94 1.99
N GLY A 57 -3.33 8.36 2.92
CA GLY A 57 -3.41 7.99 4.33
C GLY A 57 -3.34 6.48 4.57
N ILE A 58 -2.55 5.76 3.78
CA ILE A 58 -2.40 4.31 3.91
C ILE A 58 -1.51 4.03 5.11
N THR A 59 -1.97 3.15 6.00
CA THR A 59 -1.21 2.73 7.16
C THR A 59 0.03 1.93 6.71
N ALA A 60 1.21 2.34 7.17
CA ALA A 60 2.46 1.71 6.78
C ALA A 60 3.45 1.62 7.95
N PHE A 61 3.83 0.40 8.29
CA PHE A 61 4.85 0.08 9.29
C PHE A 61 6.11 -0.41 8.58
N SER A 62 7.13 0.44 8.55
CA SER A 62 8.47 0.06 8.04
C SER A 62 9.22 -0.86 8.99
N MET A 63 10.37 -1.40 8.55
CA MET A 63 11.30 -2.16 9.40
C MET A 63 11.67 -1.43 10.68
N TYR A 64 11.80 -0.08 10.64
CA TYR A 64 12.02 0.73 11.83
C TYR A 64 10.95 0.53 12.92
N HIS A 65 9.68 0.37 12.53
CA HIS A 65 8.59 0.14 13.48
C HIS A 65 8.69 -1.26 14.09
N ILE A 66 9.09 -2.25 13.29
CA ILE A 66 9.31 -3.62 13.77
C ILE A 66 10.46 -3.64 14.78
N ASP A 67 11.57 -2.97 14.48
CA ASP A 67 12.72 -2.90 15.39
C ASP A 67 12.39 -2.14 16.68
N ARG A 68 11.54 -1.11 16.60
CA ARG A 68 11.17 -0.27 17.74
C ARG A 68 10.11 -0.88 18.66
N TYR A 69 9.10 -1.55 18.09
CA TYR A 69 7.92 -2.03 18.83
C TYR A 69 7.83 -3.56 18.91
N GLY A 70 8.64 -4.28 18.12
CA GLY A 70 8.53 -5.72 17.97
C GLY A 70 7.39 -6.12 17.03
N ILE A 71 7.54 -7.28 16.38
CA ILE A 71 6.58 -7.74 15.35
C ILE A 71 5.16 -7.95 15.90
N ASN A 72 5.01 -8.46 17.12
CA ASN A 72 3.69 -8.70 17.72
C ASN A 72 2.90 -7.39 17.87
N GLN A 73 3.53 -6.35 18.40
CA GLN A 73 2.87 -5.06 18.59
C GLN A 73 2.53 -4.39 17.25
N VAL A 74 3.42 -4.48 16.26
CA VAL A 74 3.16 -3.93 14.92
C VAL A 74 1.96 -4.61 14.26
N VAL A 75 1.84 -5.95 14.38
CA VAL A 75 0.69 -6.69 13.85
C VAL A 75 -0.61 -6.25 14.54
N GLU A 76 -0.62 -6.09 15.86
CA GLU A 76 -1.79 -5.57 16.58
C GLU A 76 -2.18 -4.15 16.13
N MET A 77 -1.19 -3.27 15.94
CA MET A 77 -1.43 -1.91 15.44
C MET A 77 -1.99 -1.90 14.02
N ALA A 78 -1.49 -2.80 13.16
CA ALA A 78 -1.97 -2.95 11.79
C ALA A 78 -3.41 -3.45 11.73
N LEU A 79 -3.76 -4.45 12.54
CA LEU A 79 -5.12 -4.95 12.64
C LEU A 79 -6.08 -3.84 13.11
N LYS A 80 -5.73 -3.12 14.19
CA LYS A 80 -6.54 -1.99 14.69
C LYS A 80 -6.72 -0.86 13.68
N ALA A 81 -5.78 -0.70 12.74
CA ALA A 81 -5.85 0.35 11.73
C ALA A 81 -6.80 0.01 10.56
N ILE A 82 -7.09 -1.27 10.32
CA ILE A 82 -7.93 -1.73 9.20
C ILE A 82 -9.26 -2.33 9.64
N ASP A 83 -9.41 -2.69 10.92
CA ASP A 83 -10.64 -3.19 11.53
C ASP A 83 -11.64 -2.03 11.75
N PRO A 84 -12.94 -2.18 11.40
CA PRO A 84 -13.95 -1.12 11.55
C PRO A 84 -14.32 -0.77 12.99
#